data_AF-A0A920FZB6-F1
#
_entry.id   AF-A0A920FZB6-F1
#
_cell.length_a   1.000
_cell.length_b   1.000
_cell.length_c   1.000
_cell.angle_alpha   90.00
_cell.angle_beta   90.00
_cell.angle_gamma   90.00
#
_symmetry.space_group_name_H-M   'P 1'
#
loop_
_entity.id
_entity.type
_entity.pdbx_description
1 polymer ?
#
loop_
_entity_poly.entity_id
_entity_poly.type
_entity_poly.pdbx_seq_one_letter_code
_entity_poly.pdbx_strand_id
1 'polypeptide(L)'
;MLVAEKGTMGVGSSRMSGVNNVALWTGKSASPYVPFVNIAPIVAGSYGVSPIFQTTIGVTGGIGIDLKNWVKALDENKEPILNNDGSPVLTQTYNVDTGTLLKINTKTKKLYNADGDQRVG
;
A
#
# COMPACT_ATOMS: atom_id res chain seq x y z
N MET A 1 8.62 1.83 3.06
CA MET A 1 7.37 1.18 2.65
C MET A 1 7.47 0.85 1.18
N LEU A 2 7.04 -0.34 0.75
CA LEU A 2 6.99 -0.74 -0.66
C LEU A 2 5.57 -0.52 -1.21
N VAL A 3 5.44 0.15 -2.35
CA VAL A 3 4.13 0.54 -2.90
C VAL A 3 3.90 -0.08 -4.28
N ALA A 4 2.73 -0.68 -4.49
CA ALA A 4 2.25 -1.00 -5.82
C ALA A 4 1.55 0.24 -6.41
N GLU A 5 2.27 0.98 -7.26
CA GLU A 5 1.72 2.14 -7.98
C GLU A 5 0.71 1.69 -9.03
N LYS A 6 -0.46 2.36 -9.10
CA LYS A 6 -1.55 2.02 -10.02
C LYS A 6 -1.87 0.51 -10.04
N GLY A 7 -1.77 -0.13 -8.87
CA GLY A 7 -1.94 -1.56 -8.73
C GLY A 7 -2.42 -1.97 -7.35
N THR A 8 -2.89 -3.22 -7.28
CA THR A 8 -3.23 -3.91 -6.03
C THR A 8 -2.02 -4.71 -5.56
N MET A 9 -1.62 -4.51 -4.31
CA MET A 9 -0.47 -5.23 -3.73
C MET A 9 -0.83 -6.70 -3.45
N GLY A 10 0.03 -7.62 -3.89
CA GLY A 10 -0.04 -9.03 -3.51
C GLY A 10 -1.19 -9.83 -4.15
N VAL A 11 -1.56 -9.53 -5.39
CA VAL A 11 -2.58 -10.30 -6.11
C VAL A 11 -2.12 -11.74 -6.40
N GLY A 12 -3.06 -12.68 -6.37
CA GLY A 12 -2.79 -14.10 -6.62
C GLY A 12 -2.20 -14.81 -5.41
N SER A 13 -1.17 -15.64 -5.65
CA SER A 13 -0.61 -16.50 -4.61
C SER A 13 0.13 -15.69 -3.54
N SER A 14 -0.43 -15.66 -2.33
CA SER A 14 0.13 -14.92 -1.19
C SER A 14 1.00 -15.81 -0.30
N ARG A 15 1.86 -16.62 -0.93
CA ARG A 15 2.77 -17.53 -0.22
C ARG A 15 3.70 -16.76 0.69
N MET A 16 4.09 -17.39 1.81
CA MET A 16 5.00 -16.80 2.78
C MET A 16 6.33 -16.36 2.17
N SER A 17 6.82 -17.05 1.13
CA SER A 17 8.03 -16.66 0.40
C SER A 17 7.93 -15.27 -0.24
N GLY A 18 6.76 -14.86 -0.72
CA GLY A 18 6.54 -13.52 -1.26
C GLY A 18 6.63 -12.45 -0.17
N VAL A 19 6.01 -12.70 1.00
CA VAL A 19 6.08 -11.79 2.15
C VAL A 19 7.50 -11.71 2.71
N ASN A 20 8.22 -12.83 2.80
CA ASN A 20 9.61 -12.86 3.27
C ASN A 20 10.52 -12.00 2.38
N ASN A 21 10.36 -12.07 1.06
CA ASN A 21 11.12 -11.21 0.14
C ASN A 21 10.83 -9.73 0.37
N VAL A 22 9.58 -9.34 0.58
CA VAL A 22 9.23 -7.96 0.89
C VAL A 22 9.78 -7.51 2.25
N ALA A 23 9.80 -8.41 3.23
CA ALA A 23 10.36 -8.14 4.56
C ALA A 23 11.88 -7.96 4.52
N LEU A 24 12.60 -8.64 3.63
CA LEU A 24 14.03 -8.38 3.43
C LEU A 24 14.31 -6.91 3.08
N TRP A 25 13.42 -6.27 2.32
CA TRP A 25 13.58 -4.87 1.89
C TRP A 25 13.03 -3.84 2.87
N THR A 26 11.91 -4.13 3.51
CA THR A 26 11.14 -3.12 4.26
C THR A 26 10.88 -3.47 5.72
N GLY A 27 11.22 -4.70 6.11
CA GLY A 27 11.05 -5.20 7.46
C GLY A 27 12.21 -4.86 8.37
N LYS A 28 12.11 -5.33 9.61
CA LYS A 28 13.14 -5.23 10.64
C LYS A 28 13.72 -6.60 10.89
N SER A 29 15.02 -6.66 11.16
CA SER A 29 15.67 -7.92 11.57
C SER A 29 14.94 -8.50 12.77
N ALA A 30 14.54 -9.77 12.64
CA ALA A 30 13.80 -10.47 13.70
C ALA A 30 14.69 -10.78 14.90
N SER A 31 15.98 -11.01 14.67
CA SER A 31 16.95 -11.38 15.68
C SER A 31 18.37 -11.03 15.25
N PRO A 32 19.22 -10.53 16.16
CA PRO A 32 20.65 -10.34 15.86
C PRO A 32 21.39 -11.66 15.61
N TYR A 33 20.81 -12.81 15.96
CA TYR A 33 21.43 -14.13 15.84
C TYR A 33 21.00 -14.90 14.59
N VAL A 34 19.92 -14.47 13.92
CA VAL A 34 19.36 -15.17 12.75
C VAL A 34 19.40 -14.23 11.55
N PRO A 35 20.41 -14.35 10.68
CA PRO A 35 20.57 -13.46 9.55
C PRO A 35 19.48 -13.70 8.49
N PHE A 36 19.19 -12.65 7.71
CA PHE A 36 18.25 -12.70 6.57
C PHE A 36 16.80 -13.10 6.92
N VAL A 37 16.42 -13.02 8.19
CA VAL A 37 15.02 -13.16 8.63
C VAL A 37 14.55 -11.80 9.13
N ASN A 38 13.74 -11.13 8.30
CA ASN A 38 13.12 -9.87 8.64
C ASN A 38 11.60 -10.06 8.84
N ILE A 39 11.02 -9.25 9.71
CA ILE A 39 9.59 -9.24 10.06
C ILE A 39 9.03 -7.82 9.98
N ALA A 40 7.73 -7.68 10.22
CA ALA A 40 7.02 -6.41 10.20
C ALA A 40 7.23 -5.54 8.94
N PRO A 41 7.09 -6.12 7.72
CA PRO A 41 7.15 -5.31 6.49
C PRO A 41 6.02 -4.29 6.44
N ILE A 42 6.28 -3.16 5.78
CA ILE A 42 5.25 -2.14 5.50
C ILE A 42 5.07 -2.04 3.99
N VAL A 43 3.86 -2.37 3.53
CA VAL A 43 3.47 -2.30 2.13
C VAL A 43 2.24 -1.43 1.92
N ALA A 44 2.05 -0.98 0.69
CA ALA A 44 0.81 -0.35 0.28
C ALA A 44 0.46 -0.68 -1.17
N GLY A 45 -0.82 -0.57 -1.50
CA GLY A 45 -1.28 -0.61 -2.90
C GLY A 45 -2.13 0.60 -3.21
N SER A 46 -1.93 1.16 -4.41
CA SER A 46 -2.73 2.28 -4.91
C SER A 46 -4.22 1.93 -4.95
N TYR A 47 -4.53 0.68 -5.33
CA TYR A 47 -5.89 0.15 -5.35
C TYR A 47 -6.24 -0.71 -4.13
N GLY A 48 -5.29 -0.85 -3.19
CA GLY A 48 -5.43 -1.68 -2.01
C GLY A 48 -4.45 -2.85 -1.95
N VAL A 49 -4.49 -3.58 -0.84
CA VAL A 49 -3.77 -4.83 -0.62
C VAL A 49 -4.75 -6.00 -0.72
N SER A 50 -4.34 -7.09 -1.39
CA SER A 50 -5.21 -8.26 -1.52
C SER A 50 -5.49 -8.88 -0.13
N PRO A 51 -6.70 -9.42 0.13
CA PRO A 51 -7.07 -9.92 1.46
C PRO A 51 -6.16 -11.03 2.00
N ILE A 52 -5.74 -11.95 1.11
CA ILE A 52 -4.86 -13.06 1.51
C ILE A 52 -3.47 -12.52 1.84
N PHE A 53 -2.94 -11.61 1.02
CA PHE A 53 -1.63 -11.01 1.26
C PHE A 53 -1.63 -10.17 2.54
N GLN A 54 -2.70 -9.40 2.79
CA GLN A 54 -2.89 -8.64 4.02
C GLN A 54 -2.83 -9.55 5.26
N THR A 55 -3.44 -10.73 5.19
CA THR A 55 -3.43 -11.72 6.27
C THR A 55 -2.00 -12.23 6.50
N THR A 56 -1.29 -12.61 5.43
CA THR A 56 0.09 -13.11 5.52
C THR A 56 1.07 -12.04 6.03
N ILE A 57 0.86 -10.76 5.68
CA ILE A 57 1.63 -9.65 6.26
C ILE A 57 1.33 -9.53 7.75
N GLY A 58 0.06 -9.59 8.13
CA GLY A 58 -0.39 -9.47 9.51
C GLY A 58 0.23 -10.50 10.44
N VAL A 59 0.38 -11.76 10.01
CA VAL A 59 1.03 -12.81 10.84
C VAL A 59 2.50 -12.53 11.14
N THR A 60 3.17 -11.70 10.33
CA THR A 60 4.56 -11.25 10.57
C THR A 60 4.66 -9.94 11.34
N GLY A 61 3.53 -9.41 11.81
CA GLY A 61 3.46 -8.09 12.46
C GLY A 61 3.62 -6.92 11.49
N GLY A 62 3.44 -7.15 10.18
CA GLY A 62 3.54 -6.11 9.17
C GLY A 62 2.27 -5.28 9.03
N ILE A 63 2.36 -4.22 8.23
CA ILE A 63 1.27 -3.29 7.94
C ILE A 63 1.06 -3.25 6.43
N GLY A 64 -0.14 -3.60 5.98
CA GLY A 64 -0.57 -3.31 4.61
C GLY A 64 -1.58 -2.17 4.59
N ILE A 65 -1.37 -1.22 3.68
CA ILE A 65 -2.14 0.02 3.57
C ILE A 65 -2.87 0.07 2.23
N ASP A 66 -4.18 0.31 2.31
CA ASP A 66 -4.98 0.66 1.14
C ASP A 66 -4.89 2.17 0.90
N LEU A 67 -4.07 2.61 -0.05
CA LEU A 67 -3.90 4.03 -0.31
C LEU A 67 -5.17 4.64 -0.92
N LYS A 68 -5.77 3.94 -1.89
CA LYS A 68 -6.94 4.44 -2.64
C LYS A 68 -6.70 5.86 -3.16
N ASN A 69 -5.46 6.14 -3.57
CA ASN A 69 -5.00 7.45 -4.03
C ASN A 69 -5.34 7.70 -5.51
N TRP A 70 -6.01 6.74 -6.14
CA TRP A 70 -6.54 6.83 -7.50
C TRP A 70 -8.03 6.50 -7.45
N VAL A 71 -8.86 7.42 -7.92
CA VAL A 71 -10.32 7.28 -7.97
C VAL A 71 -10.83 7.47 -9.39
N LYS A 72 -12.00 6.91 -9.70
CA LYS A 72 -12.63 7.14 -11.01
C LYS A 72 -13.00 8.62 -11.16
N ALA A 73 -12.62 9.21 -12.28
CA ALA A 73 -13.12 10.53 -12.66
C ALA A 73 -14.62 10.42 -12.94
N LEU A 74 -15.40 11.33 -12.36
CA LEU A 74 -16.85 11.38 -12.52
C LEU A 74 -17.21 12.63 -13.32
N ASP A 75 -18.25 12.55 -14.14
CA ASP A 75 -18.84 13.69 -14.83
C ASP A 75 -19.84 14.45 -13.93
N GLU A 76 -20.51 15.46 -14.50
CA GLU A 76 -21.53 16.26 -13.80
C GLU A 76 -22.73 15.42 -13.29
N ASN A 77 -22.97 14.25 -13.89
CA ASN A 77 -24.03 13.33 -13.53
C ASN A 77 -23.58 12.25 -12.55
N LYS A 78 -22.32 12.30 -12.08
CA LYS A 78 -21.67 11.28 -11.23
C LYS A 78 -21.45 9.94 -11.93
N GLU A 79 -21.43 9.91 -13.26
CA GLU A 79 -21.09 8.74 -14.03
C GLU A 79 -19.58 8.70 -14.33
N PRO A 80 -18.94 7.52 -14.35
CA PRO A 80 -17.51 7.42 -14.65
C PRO A 80 -17.20 7.89 -16.07
N ILE A 81 -16.29 8.84 -16.21
CA ILE A 81 -15.77 9.26 -17.52
C ILE A 81 -14.97 8.10 -18.10
N LEU A 82 -15.33 7.66 -19.30
CA LEU A 82 -14.67 6.56 -20.00
C LEU A 82 -13.66 7.08 -21.03
N ASN A 83 -12.54 6.37 -21.16
CA ASN A 83 -11.57 6.53 -22.23
C ASN A 83 -12.06 5.88 -23.53
N ASN A 84 -11.30 6.11 -24.61
CA ASN A 84 -11.57 5.54 -25.94
C ASN A 84 -11.62 3.99 -25.97
N ASP A 85 -11.03 3.32 -24.97
CA ASP A 85 -11.03 1.86 -24.82
C ASP A 85 -12.17 1.34 -23.93
N GLY A 86 -13.07 2.22 -23.45
CA GLY A 86 -14.15 1.90 -22.54
C GLY A 86 -13.72 1.74 -21.07
N SER A 87 -12.46 2.00 -20.73
CA SER A 87 -11.98 1.98 -19.34
C SER A 87 -12.27 3.31 -18.61
N PRO A 88 -12.54 3.31 -17.29
CA PRO A 88 -12.71 4.56 -16.55
C PRO A 88 -11.41 5.36 -16.46
N VAL A 89 -11.49 6.66 -16.70
CA VAL A 89 -10.41 7.61 -16.41
C VAL A 89 -10.19 7.63 -14.90
N LEU A 90 -8.92 7.56 -14.47
CA LEU A 90 -8.53 7.64 -13.06
C LEU A 90 -7.87 8.98 -12.76
N THR A 91 -8.32 9.61 -11.68
CA THR A 91 -7.74 10.84 -11.14
C THR A 91 -7.00 10.52 -9.85
N GLN A 92 -5.77 11.02 -9.73
CA GLN A 92 -4.97 10.89 -8.52
C GLN A 92 -5.44 11.92 -7.48
N THR A 93 -5.78 11.47 -6.27
CA THR A 93 -6.27 12.34 -5.19
C THR A 93 -5.14 12.92 -4.35
N TYR A 94 -4.04 12.18 -4.20
CA TYR A 94 -2.81 12.64 -3.57
C TYR A 94 -1.63 11.86 -4.10
N ASN A 95 -0.46 12.49 -4.07
CA ASN A 95 0.74 11.93 -4.66
C ASN A 95 1.55 11.08 -3.67
N VAL A 96 2.11 9.98 -4.15
CA VAL A 96 2.97 9.05 -3.38
C VAL A 96 4.14 8.61 -4.26
N ASP A 97 5.00 9.58 -4.60
CA ASP A 97 6.22 9.31 -5.36
C ASP A 97 7.27 8.58 -4.53
N THR A 98 8.22 7.95 -5.23
CA THR A 98 9.40 7.37 -4.60
C THR A 98 10.16 8.47 -3.84
N GLY A 99 10.46 8.22 -2.56
CA GLY A 99 11.09 9.19 -1.68
C GLY A 99 10.11 10.05 -0.87
N THR A 100 8.80 9.96 -1.12
CA THR A 100 7.79 10.65 -0.30
C THR A 100 7.83 10.18 1.14
N LEU A 101 7.98 11.13 2.07
CA LEU A 101 7.92 10.90 3.51
C LEU A 101 6.47 10.87 3.98
N LEU A 102 6.09 9.77 4.62
CA LEU A 102 4.75 9.56 5.15
C LEU A 102 4.82 9.13 6.62
N LYS A 103 3.87 9.61 7.42
CA LYS A 103 3.74 9.26 8.84
C LYS A 103 2.53 8.35 9.02
N ILE A 104 2.76 7.14 9.56
CA ILE A 104 1.70 6.18 9.87
C ILE A 104 1.39 6.27 11.36
N ASN A 105 0.15 6.65 11.72
CA ASN A 105 -0.33 6.57 13.10
C ASN A 105 -1.09 5.26 13.31
N THR A 106 -0.47 4.32 14.01
CA THR A 106 -1.04 2.98 14.27
C THR A 106 -2.16 2.99 15.31
N LYS A 107 -2.24 4.00 16.18
CA LYS A 107 -3.33 4.15 17.17
C LYS A 107 -4.62 4.62 16.51
N THR A 108 -4.53 5.64 15.66
CA THR A 108 -5.69 6.21 14.95
C THR A 108 -5.94 5.54 13.61
N LYS A 109 -5.03 4.68 13.13
CA LYS A 109 -5.05 4.02 11.82
C LYS A 109 -5.19 5.01 10.66
N LYS A 110 -4.38 6.07 10.70
CA LYS A 110 -4.38 7.15 9.69
C LYS A 110 -2.99 7.35 9.08
N LEU A 111 -2.96 7.74 7.82
CA LEU A 111 -1.75 8.09 7.08
C LEU A 111 -1.67 9.60 6.88
N TYR A 112 -0.52 10.19 7.21
CA TYR A 112 -0.27 11.62 7.10
C TYR A 112 0.93 11.90 6.19
N ASN A 113 0.98 13.12 5.65
CA ASN A 113 2.15 13.65 4.96
C ASN A 113 3.37 13.82 5.91
N ALA A 114 4.49 14.27 5.36
CA ALA A 114 5.73 14.46 6.10
C ALA A 114 5.58 15.39 7.30
N ASP A 115 4.82 16.49 7.16
CA ASP A 115 4.63 17.48 8.21
C ASP A 115 3.70 16.97 9.32
N GLY A 116 2.71 16.14 8.95
CA GLY A 116 1.72 15.58 9.87
C GLY A 116 0.39 16.33 9.85
N ASP A 117 0.29 17.39 9.03
CA ASP A 117 -0.85 18.31 9.00
C ASP A 117 -1.99 17.81 8.10
N GLN A 118 -1.65 17.04 7.06
CA GLN A 118 -2.61 16.55 6.09
C GLN A 118 -2.79 15.04 6.19
N ARG A 119 -4.02 14.61 6.45
CA ARG A 119 -4.41 13.20 6.30
C ARG A 119 -4.53 12.89 4.81
N VAL A 120 -3.76 11.90 4.38
CA VAL A 120 -3.78 11.41 2.99
C VAL A 120 -4.41 10.02 2.89
N GLY A 121 -4.65 9.32 4.01
CA GLY A 121 -5.35 8.02 4.05
C GLY A 121 -6.06 7.77 5.37
#